data_AF-A0A7C1APW2-F1
#
_entry.id   AF-A0A7C1APW2-F1
#
_cell.length_a   1.000
_cell.length_b   1.000
_cell.length_c   1.000
_cell.angle_alpha   90.00
_cell.angle_beta   90.00
_cell.angle_gamma   90.00
#
_symmetry.space_group_name_H-M   'P 1'
#
loop_
_entity.id
_entity.type
_entity.pdbx_description
1 polymer ?
#
loop_
_entity_poly.entity_id
_entity_poly.type
_entity_poly.pdbx_seq_one_letter_code
_entity_poly.pdbx_strand_id
1 'polypeptide(L)'
;MLMDVHTHIFPPEMRGSRDELISCDQGFRLIYQNKKARMVGAEDLIEMLDQEGIDKAVVFGFPWQDIELCRKGNDYVLESMIRYPDRLIGFITLPWNNTEAMLRECERGLAAGSKGVGELALYNQALDD
;
A
#
# COMPACT_ATOMS: atom_id res chain seq x y z
N MET A 1 -18.90 1.09 15.42
CA MET A 1 -17.65 1.34 14.70
C MET A 1 -17.44 0.22 13.70
N LEU A 2 -17.68 0.48 12.42
CA LEU A 2 -17.44 -0.40 11.29
C LEU A 2 -16.09 -0.06 10.66
N MET A 3 -15.26 -1.06 10.39
CA MET A 3 -13.92 -0.86 9.84
C MET A 3 -13.67 -1.81 8.69
N ASP A 4 -13.16 -1.27 7.59
CA ASP A 4 -12.55 -2.08 6.53
C ASP A 4 -11.08 -2.30 6.88
N VAL A 5 -10.66 -3.55 7.01
CA VAL A 5 -9.29 -3.89 7.43
C VAL A 5 -8.37 -4.22 6.27
N HIS A 6 -8.83 -4.05 5.02
CA HIS A 6 -8.03 -4.40 3.84
C HIS A 6 -8.28 -3.45 2.66
N THR A 7 -7.51 -2.36 2.58
CA THR A 7 -7.60 -1.41 1.45
C THR A 7 -6.23 -0.95 0.97
N HIS A 8 -6.09 -0.72 -0.35
CA HIS A 8 -4.86 -0.21 -0.94
C HIS A 8 -5.04 1.19 -1.52
N ILE A 9 -4.07 2.07 -1.27
CA ILE A 9 -4.03 3.41 -1.84
C ILE A 9 -2.71 3.64 -2.58
N PHE A 10 -2.75 4.46 -3.63
CA PHE A 10 -1.62 4.74 -4.49
C PHE A 10 -1.37 6.24 -4.61
N PRO A 11 -0.10 6.68 -4.55
CA PRO A 11 0.20 8.08 -4.78
C PRO A 11 -0.16 8.51 -6.22
N PRO A 12 -0.46 9.80 -6.45
CA PRO A 12 -0.87 10.30 -7.76
C PRO A 12 0.05 9.91 -8.91
N GLU A 13 1.36 9.94 -8.70
CA GLU A 13 2.36 9.57 -9.71
C GLU A 13 2.27 8.10 -10.11
N MET A 14 2.05 7.17 -9.16
CA MET A 14 1.87 5.75 -9.49
C MET A 14 0.58 5.52 -10.27
N ARG A 15 -0.49 6.23 -9.93
CA ARG A 15 -1.77 6.17 -10.67
C ARG A 15 -1.61 6.66 -12.12
N GLY A 16 -0.74 7.64 -12.35
CA GLY A 16 -0.39 8.16 -13.69
C GLY A 16 0.54 7.24 -14.51
N SER A 17 1.38 6.44 -13.85
CA SER A 17 2.40 5.58 -14.48
C SER A 17 2.03 4.09 -14.53
N ARG A 18 0.74 3.75 -14.61
CA ARG A 18 0.26 2.36 -14.55
C ARG A 18 0.96 1.41 -15.53
N ASP A 19 1.08 1.79 -16.80
CA ASP A 19 1.64 0.93 -17.85
C ASP A 19 3.16 0.69 -17.66
N GLU A 20 3.86 1.70 -17.12
CA GLU A 20 5.27 1.57 -16.73
C GLU A 20 5.41 0.59 -15.56
N LEU A 21 4.59 0.75 -14.52
CA LEU A 21 4.59 -0.14 -13.34
C LEU A 21 4.25 -1.59 -13.69
N ILE A 22 3.32 -1.83 -14.63
CA ILE A 22 3.01 -3.16 -15.17
C ILE A 22 4.24 -3.79 -15.84
N SER A 23 5.10 -2.98 -16.44
CA SER A 23 6.32 -3.46 -17.09
C SER A 23 7.45 -3.71 -16.09
N CYS A 24 7.45 -3.00 -14.96
CA CYS A 24 8.48 -3.08 -13.92
C CYS A 24 8.28 -4.21 -12.90
N ASP A 25 7.04 -4.57 -12.56
CA ASP A 25 6.77 -5.56 -11.50
C ASP A 25 5.74 -6.60 -11.96
N GLN A 26 6.12 -7.88 -11.91
CA GLN A 26 5.26 -8.98 -12.33
C GLN A 26 4.06 -9.18 -11.39
N GLY A 27 4.23 -8.99 -10.08
CA GLY A 27 3.15 -9.10 -9.12
C GLY A 27 2.09 -8.02 -9.36
N PHE A 28 2.55 -6.78 -9.56
CA PHE A 28 1.67 -5.67 -9.92
C PHE A 28 0.94 -5.95 -11.23
N ARG A 29 1.64 -6.46 -12.25
CA ARG A 29 1.05 -6.84 -13.53
C ARG A 29 -0.09 -7.84 -13.37
N LEU A 30 0.03 -8.86 -12.53
CA LEU A 30 -1.02 -9.88 -12.37
C LEU A 30 -2.38 -9.28 -12.00
N ILE A 31 -2.39 -8.23 -11.17
CA ILE A 31 -3.61 -7.56 -10.72
C ILE A 31 -3.98 -6.41 -11.65
N TYR A 32 -3.03 -5.53 -11.95
CA TYR A 32 -3.30 -4.24 -12.58
C TYR A 32 -3.22 -4.25 -14.12
N GLN A 33 -2.80 -5.33 -14.78
CA GLN A 33 -2.98 -5.46 -16.24
C GLN A 33 -4.46 -5.39 -16.65
N ASN A 34 -5.35 -5.83 -15.77
CA ASN A 34 -6.78 -5.63 -15.95
C ASN A 34 -7.14 -4.18 -15.64
N LYS A 35 -7.50 -3.40 -16.67
CA LYS A 35 -7.88 -1.99 -16.53
C LYS A 35 -9.09 -1.74 -15.61
N LYS A 36 -9.88 -2.78 -15.29
CA LYS A 36 -10.97 -2.69 -14.31
C LYS A 36 -10.47 -2.62 -12.86
N ALA A 37 -9.25 -3.10 -12.58
CA ALA A 37 -8.64 -2.97 -11.24
C ALA A 37 -8.25 -1.51 -11.01
N ARG A 38 -9.06 -0.76 -10.28
CA ARG A 38 -8.82 0.67 -10.04
C ARG A 38 -7.63 0.87 -9.10
N MET A 39 -6.85 1.91 -9.37
CA MET A 39 -5.87 2.46 -8.42
C MET A 39 -6.46 3.76 -7.89
N VAL A 40 -6.59 3.88 -6.58
CA VAL A 40 -7.28 4.99 -5.93
C VAL A 40 -6.34 5.71 -4.96
N GLY A 41 -6.58 7.00 -4.74
CA GLY A 41 -5.90 7.78 -3.71
C GLY A 41 -6.61 7.70 -2.35
N ALA A 42 -6.05 8.36 -1.35
CA ALA A 42 -6.66 8.48 -0.03
C ALA A 42 -8.00 9.23 -0.08
N GLU A 43 -8.11 10.28 -0.90
CA GLU A 43 -9.31 11.09 -1.05
C GLU A 43 -10.48 10.27 -1.63
N ASP A 44 -10.21 9.49 -2.68
CA ASP A 44 -11.18 8.56 -3.28
C ASP A 44 -11.66 7.52 -2.26
N LEU A 45 -10.74 7.03 -1.41
CA LEU A 45 -11.07 6.07 -0.36
C LEU A 45 -11.97 6.72 0.70
N ILE A 46 -11.63 7.92 1.18
CA ILE A 46 -12.44 8.65 2.17
C ILE A 46 -13.86 8.87 1.66
N GLU A 47 -14.01 9.29 0.40
CA GLU A 47 -15.33 9.48 -0.21
C GLU A 47 -16.13 8.17 -0.22
N MET A 48 -15.49 7.04 -0.56
CA MET A 48 -16.12 5.73 -0.52
C MET A 48 -16.55 5.34 0.89
N LEU A 49 -15.68 5.52 1.89
CA LEU A 49 -16.00 5.22 3.28
C LEU A 49 -17.21 6.04 3.77
N ASP A 50 -17.32 7.30 3.37
CA ASP A 50 -18.46 8.16 3.70
C ASP A 50 -19.75 7.69 3.03
N GLN A 51 -19.68 7.30 1.76
CA GLN A 51 -20.84 6.78 1.01
C GLN A 51 -21.38 5.48 1.58
N GLU A 52 -20.49 4.59 2.03
CA GLU A 52 -20.84 3.26 2.55
C GLU A 52 -21.06 3.25 4.08
N GLY A 53 -20.86 4.38 4.77
CA GLY A 53 -21.02 4.47 6.22
C GLY A 53 -19.96 3.67 7.02
N ILE A 54 -18.74 3.57 6.49
CA ILE A 54 -17.60 2.91 7.14
C ILE A 54 -16.79 3.94 7.94
N ASP A 55 -16.58 3.67 9.22
CA ASP A 55 -15.94 4.63 10.13
C ASP A 55 -14.44 4.77 9.88
N LYS A 56 -13.73 3.66 9.64
CA LYS A 56 -12.26 3.63 9.48
C LYS A 56 -11.81 2.60 8.45
N ALA A 57 -10.61 2.78 7.90
CA ALA A 57 -9.95 1.78 7.06
C ALA A 57 -8.50 1.55 7.48
N VAL A 58 -8.04 0.30 7.41
CA VAL A 58 -6.61 -0.02 7.38
C VAL A 58 -6.14 0.13 5.94
N VAL A 59 -5.10 0.95 5.73
CA VAL A 59 -4.58 1.28 4.40
C VAL A 59 -3.13 0.82 4.23
N PHE A 60 -2.85 0.32 3.04
CA PHE A 60 -1.54 -0.18 2.62
C PHE A 60 -1.12 0.43 1.28
N GLY A 61 0.17 0.41 1.01
CA GLY A 61 0.70 0.52 -0.34
C GLY A 61 0.53 -0.82 -1.08
N PHE A 62 1.06 -0.90 -2.30
CA PHE A 62 1.24 -2.20 -2.95
C PHE A 62 2.53 -2.87 -2.43
N PRO A 63 2.56 -4.20 -2.21
CA PRO A 63 3.72 -4.92 -1.69
C PRO A 63 4.82 -5.12 -2.76
N TRP A 64 5.43 -4.00 -3.15
CA TRP A 64 6.52 -3.96 -4.14
C TRP A 64 7.76 -4.72 -3.65
N GLN A 65 8.43 -5.41 -4.57
CA GLN A 65 9.76 -5.98 -4.32
C GLN A 65 10.90 -4.97 -4.53
N ASP A 66 10.65 -3.95 -5.35
CA ASP A 66 11.56 -2.81 -5.48
C ASP A 66 11.44 -1.89 -4.26
N ILE A 67 12.57 -1.63 -3.59
CA ILE A 67 12.60 -0.85 -2.35
C ILE A 67 12.18 0.61 -2.57
N GLU A 68 12.46 1.20 -3.72
CA GLU A 68 12.13 2.60 -3.99
C GLU A 68 10.64 2.77 -4.29
N LEU A 69 10.03 1.82 -5.01
CA LEU A 69 8.57 1.77 -5.17
C LEU A 69 7.87 1.48 -3.83
N CYS A 70 8.41 0.55 -3.03
CA CYS A 70 7.90 0.25 -1.69
C CYS A 70 7.90 1.51 -0.81
N ARG A 71 9.04 2.22 -0.74
CA ARG A 71 9.17 3.47 0.02
C ARG A 71 8.18 4.53 -0.41
N LYS A 72 8.04 4.77 -1.72
CA LYS A 72 7.06 5.74 -2.24
C LYS A 72 5.62 5.40 -1.83
N GLY A 73 5.26 4.12 -1.89
CA GLY A 73 3.94 3.65 -1.42
C GLY A 73 3.76 3.85 0.08
N ASN A 74 4.76 3.48 0.87
CA ASN A 74 4.76 3.63 2.32
C ASN A 74 4.70 5.10 2.75
N ASP A 75 5.44 6.00 2.09
CA ASP A 75 5.43 7.43 2.34
C ASP A 75 4.03 8.01 2.12
N TYR A 76 3.39 7.65 1.01
CA TYR A 76 2.02 8.08 0.73
C TYR A 76 1.01 7.56 1.76
N VAL A 77 1.18 6.33 2.25
CA VAL A 77 0.35 5.78 3.35
C VAL A 77 0.54 6.55 4.65
N LEU A 78 1.79 6.78 5.04
CA LEU A 78 2.14 7.50 6.27
C LEU A 78 1.62 8.95 6.23
N GLU A 79 1.81 9.64 5.12
CA GLU A 79 1.25 10.97 4.90
C GLU A 79 -0.28 10.96 4.93
N SER A 80 -0.92 9.96 4.32
CA SER A 80 -2.38 9.86 4.28
C SER A 80 -2.99 9.56 5.65
N MET A 81 -2.37 8.72 6.48
CA MET A 81 -2.84 8.52 7.86
C MET A 81 -2.64 9.76 8.73
N ILE A 82 -1.64 10.60 8.46
CA ILE A 82 -1.46 11.89 9.15
C ILE A 82 -2.53 12.89 8.70
N ARG A 83 -2.88 12.90 7.41
CA ARG A 83 -3.94 13.77 6.87
C ARG A 83 -5.34 13.38 7.35
N TYR A 84 -5.58 12.09 7.56
CA TYR A 84 -6.88 11.54 7.97
C TYR A 84 -6.76 10.66 9.23
N PRO A 85 -6.30 11.21 10.37
CA PRO A 85 -5.92 10.42 11.55
C PRO A 85 -7.09 9.71 12.21
N ASP A 86 -8.31 10.25 12.05
CA ASP A 86 -9.52 9.65 12.59
C ASP A 86 -10.12 8.58 11.67
N ARG A 87 -9.66 8.46 10.43
CA ARG A 87 -10.26 7.59 9.41
C ARG A 87 -9.31 6.50 8.92
N LEU A 88 -8.02 6.78 8.78
CA LEU A 88 -7.06 5.88 8.16
C LEU A 88 -6.03 5.36 9.17
N ILE A 89 -5.83 4.04 9.17
CA ILE A 89 -4.83 3.34 9.97
C ILE A 89 -3.76 2.82 9.01
N GLY A 90 -2.60 3.49 8.98
CA GLY A 90 -1.54 3.19 8.00
C GLY A 90 -0.68 1.99 8.40
N PHE A 91 -0.60 1.01 7.52
CA PHE A 91 0.32 -0.13 7.61
C PHE A 91 1.32 -0.04 6.45
N ILE A 92 2.60 -0.27 6.76
CA ILE A 92 3.66 -0.29 5.74
C ILE A 92 3.77 -1.67 5.09
N THR A 93 4.14 -1.69 3.81
CA THR A 93 4.58 -2.90 3.12
C THR A 93 6.10 -3.05 3.23
N LEU A 94 6.62 -4.25 3.01
CA LEU A 94 8.06 -4.51 3.06
C LEU A 94 8.51 -5.36 1.85
N PRO A 95 9.64 -5.03 1.21
CA PRO A 95 10.22 -5.86 0.16
C PRO A 95 10.96 -7.02 0.82
N TRP A 96 10.44 -8.24 0.68
CA TRP A 96 10.93 -9.40 1.42
C TRP A 96 12.12 -10.09 0.74
N ASN A 97 12.46 -9.73 -0.50
CA ASN A 97 13.61 -10.24 -1.24
C ASN A 97 14.99 -9.78 -0.71
N ASN A 98 15.03 -8.81 0.21
CA ASN A 98 16.26 -8.31 0.83
C ASN A 98 16.03 -8.00 2.30
N THR A 99 16.52 -8.88 3.17
CA THR A 99 16.31 -8.79 4.63
C THR A 99 16.84 -7.48 5.23
N GLU A 100 17.99 -6.97 4.78
CA GLU A 100 18.54 -5.73 5.33
C GLU A 100 17.69 -4.51 4.93
N ALA A 101 17.29 -4.43 3.66
CA ALA A 101 16.40 -3.37 3.19
C ALA A 101 15.03 -3.43 3.88
N MET A 102 14.48 -4.64 4.02
CA MET A 102 13.23 -4.92 4.74
C MET A 102 13.28 -4.42 6.19
N LEU A 103 14.33 -4.76 6.95
CA LEU A 103 14.47 -4.35 8.35
C LEU A 103 14.59 -2.83 8.47
N ARG A 104 15.42 -2.19 7.63
CA ARG A 104 15.57 -0.73 7.64
C ARG A 104 14.26 -0.01 7.31
N GLU A 105 13.48 -0.53 6.36
CA GLU A 105 12.18 0.05 6.01
C GLU A 105 11.14 -0.15 7.12
N CYS A 106 11.18 -1.30 7.80
CA CYS A 106 10.35 -1.56 8.97
C CYS A 106 10.64 -0.56 10.10
N GLU A 107 11.93 -0.37 10.45
CA GLU A 107 12.36 0.61 11.45
C GLU A 107 11.92 2.03 11.08
N ARG A 108 12.08 2.41 9.80
CA ARG A 108 11.68 3.73 9.29
C ARG A 108 10.19 3.96 9.44
N GLY A 109 9.35 3.00 9.02
CA GLY A 109 7.90 3.16 9.10
C GLY A 109 7.38 3.13 10.54
N LEU A 110 7.97 2.32 11.43
CA LEU A 110 7.66 2.35 12.87
C LEU A 110 8.02 3.72 13.48
N ALA A 111 9.20 4.26 13.16
CA ALA A 111 9.62 5.59 13.62
C ALA A 111 8.71 6.71 13.08
N ALA A 112 8.13 6.53 11.89
CA ALA A 112 7.16 7.43 11.29
C ALA A 112 5.72 7.25 11.82
N GLY A 113 5.48 6.30 12.73
CA GLY A 113 4.19 6.13 13.40
C GLY A 113 3.23 5.14 12.75
N SER A 114 3.71 4.31 11.82
CA SER A 114 2.95 3.19 11.26
C SER A 114 2.32 2.33 12.36
N LYS A 115 1.12 1.81 12.10
CA LYS A 115 0.35 0.99 13.04
C LYS A 115 0.49 -0.52 12.80
N GLY A 116 1.23 -0.92 11.77
CA GLY A 116 1.49 -2.32 11.49
C GLY A 116 2.20 -2.53 10.16
N VAL A 117 2.37 -3.81 9.82
CA VAL A 117 2.99 -4.23 8.57
C VAL A 117 1.98 -5.06 7.79
N GLY A 118 1.83 -4.76 6.52
CA GLY A 118 1.00 -5.51 5.60
C GLY A 118 0.84 -4.83 4.25
N GLU A 119 0.27 -5.50 3.25
CA GLU A 119 0.24 -6.96 3.22
C GLU A 119 1.62 -7.51 2.84
N LEU A 120 1.93 -8.74 3.28
CA LEU A 120 3.02 -9.51 2.71
C LEU A 120 2.43 -10.35 1.57
N ALA A 121 2.82 -10.05 0.33
CA ALA A 121 2.32 -10.79 -0.82
C ALA A 121 3.40 -11.62 -1.50
N LEU A 122 3.03 -12.85 -1.79
CA LEU A 122 3.82 -13.87 -2.45
C LEU A 122 3.22 -14.18 -3.83
N TYR A 123 3.27 -13.21 -4.74
CA TYR A 123 2.62 -13.35 -6.05
C TYR A 123 3.32 -14.35 -6.98
N ASN A 124 4.64 -14.48 -6.86
CA ASN A 124 5.48 -15.20 -7.82
C ASN A 124 6.31 -16.34 -7.22
N GLN A 125 6.20 -16.59 -5.91
CA GLN A 125 6.94 -17.66 -5.24
C GLN A 125 6.23 -18.12 -3.96
N ALA A 126 6.53 -19.32 -3.50
CA ALA A 126 6.02 -19.83 -2.22
C ALA A 126 6.82 -19.25 -1.03
N LEU A 127 6.31 -19.46 0.19
CA LEU A 127 6.96 -19.03 1.43
C LEU A 127 8.11 -19.98 1.85
N ASP A 128 8.19 -21.18 1.26
CA ASP A 128 8.96 -22.32 1.77
C ASP A 128 10.18 -22.70 0.89
N ASP A 129 10.64 -21.82 -0.01
CA ASP A 129 11.84 -22.06 -0.84
C ASP A 129 13.14 -21.53 -0.18
#